data_AF-A0A6I1Z9E8-F1
#
_entry.id   AF-A0A6I1Z9E8-F1
#
_cell.length_a   1.000
_cell.length_b   1.000
_cell.length_c   1.000
_cell.angle_alpha   90.00
_cell.angle_beta   90.00
_cell.angle_gamma   90.00
#
_symmetry.space_group_name_H-M   'P 1'
#
loop_
_entity.id
_entity.type
_entity.pdbx_description
1 polymer ?
#
loop_
_entity_poly.entity_id
_entity_poly.type
_entity_poly.pdbx_seq_one_letter_code
_entity_poly.pdbx_strand_id
1 'polypeptide(L)'
;MVIEEGEVISNGQLARGTYTMELAAPAIAASVKPGQFVNILINEGWPPLLRRPMSVASRQADHIGLIYKVFGVGTQAMAGWTPGHAVNLLGPLGNGWSVAEGTFPVLVGGGVGIAPIIFLHDELNGR
;
A
#
# COMPACT_ATOMS: atom_id res chain seq x y z
N MET A 1 -4.37 10.61 10.10
CA MET A 1 -3.03 10.68 9.50
C MET A 1 -2.01 10.69 10.62
N VAL A 2 -1.07 9.75 10.57
CA VAL A 2 0.03 9.58 11.51
C VAL A 2 1.33 9.37 10.73
N ILE A 3 2.46 9.65 11.37
CA ILE A 3 3.76 9.12 10.96
C ILE A 3 3.99 7.88 11.81
N GLU A 4 4.28 6.75 11.16
CA GLU A 4 4.49 5.46 11.81
C GLU A 4 5.78 4.84 11.30
N GLU A 5 6.64 4.43 12.23
CA GLU A 5 7.78 3.56 11.93
C GLU A 5 7.26 2.13 11.90
N GLY A 6 7.50 1.46 10.78
CA GLY A 6 7.10 0.09 10.53
C GLY A 6 8.27 -0.75 10.06
N GLU A 7 7.96 -1.98 9.64
CA GLU A 7 8.95 -2.89 9.06
C GLU A 7 8.35 -3.66 7.89
N VAL A 8 9.21 -4.01 6.93
CA VAL A 8 8.84 -4.95 5.87
C VAL A 8 8.64 -6.34 6.49
N ILE A 9 7.44 -6.90 6.35
CA ILE A 9 7.15 -8.29 6.73
C ILE A 9 7.52 -9.22 5.58
N SER A 10 7.09 -8.85 4.37
CA SER A 10 7.36 -9.60 3.15
C SER A 10 7.47 -8.65 1.96
N ASN A 11 8.30 -9.00 0.97
CA ASN A 11 8.44 -8.26 -0.28
C ASN A 11 8.84 -9.24 -1.37
N GLY A 12 7.99 -9.40 -2.39
CA GLY A 12 8.14 -10.45 -3.38
C GLY A 12 7.75 -9.99 -4.77
N GLN A 13 8.47 -10.48 -5.77
CA GLN A 13 8.14 -10.20 -7.15
C GLN A 13 6.93 -11.05 -7.58
N LEU A 14 5.81 -10.40 -7.87
CA LEU A 14 4.58 -11.03 -8.34
C LEU A 14 4.60 -11.27 -9.86
N ALA A 15 5.12 -10.31 -10.62
CA ALA A 15 5.26 -10.37 -12.07
C ALA A 15 6.44 -9.51 -12.54
N ARG A 16 6.70 -9.46 -13.85
CA ARG A 16 7.82 -8.67 -14.40
C ARG A 16 7.75 -7.21 -13.95
N GLY A 17 8.65 -6.81 -13.04
CA GLY A 17 8.71 -5.47 -12.48
C GLY A 17 7.56 -5.10 -11.54
N THR A 18 6.69 -6.04 -11.14
CA THR A 18 5.57 -5.79 -10.21
C THR A 18 5.77 -6.62 -8.95
N TYR A 19 5.59 -5.99 -7.80
CA TYR A 19 5.89 -6.53 -6.48
C TYR A 19 4.69 -6.41 -5.55
N THR A 20 4.59 -7.35 -4.63
CA THR A 20 3.72 -7.30 -3.44
C THR A 20 4.59 -7.08 -2.21
N MET A 21 4.15 -6.23 -1.30
CA MET A 21 4.86 -5.95 -0.05
C MET A 21 3.87 -5.85 1.10
N GLU A 22 4.19 -6.48 2.22
CA GLU A 22 3.46 -6.34 3.48
C GLU A 22 4.32 -5.52 4.45
N LEU A 23 3.70 -4.55 5.09
CA LEU A 23 4.35 -3.61 6.00
C LEU A 23 3.63 -3.64 7.36
N ALA A 24 4.37 -3.95 8.42
CA ALA A 24 3.87 -3.77 9.79
C ALA A 24 3.63 -2.27 10.02
N ALA A 25 2.38 -1.92 10.32
CA ALA A 25 1.93 -0.54 10.50
C ALA A 25 0.59 -0.53 11.24
N PRO A 26 0.53 -0.98 12.51
CA PRO A 26 -0.73 -1.19 13.22
C PRO A 26 -1.60 0.06 13.34
N ALA A 27 -1.03 1.26 13.50
CA ALA A 27 -1.81 2.49 13.62
C ALA A 27 -2.46 2.89 12.28
N ILE A 28 -1.74 2.74 11.17
CA ILE A 28 -2.29 2.93 9.82
C ILE A 28 -3.31 1.84 9.51
N ALA A 29 -2.99 0.57 9.77
CA ALA A 29 -3.86 -0.57 9.55
C ALA A 29 -5.20 -0.38 10.28
N ALA A 30 -5.19 0.04 11.54
CA ALA A 30 -6.42 0.25 12.32
C ALA A 30 -7.43 1.22 11.68
N SER A 31 -7.01 2.13 10.80
CA SER A 31 -7.86 3.21 10.27
C SER A 31 -7.97 3.30 8.75
N VAL A 32 -7.10 2.61 7.99
CA VAL A 32 -7.08 2.70 6.53
C VAL A 32 -8.34 2.08 5.90
N LYS A 33 -8.83 2.75 4.85
CA LYS A 33 -9.99 2.34 4.05
C LYS A 33 -9.61 2.16 2.58
N PRO A 34 -10.37 1.38 1.79
CA PRO A 34 -10.19 1.25 0.35
C PRO A 34 -10.19 2.61 -0.34
N GLY A 35 -9.32 2.77 -1.33
CA GLY A 35 -9.09 4.04 -2.04
C GLY A 35 -8.09 4.97 -1.36
N GLN A 36 -7.66 4.69 -0.13
CA GLN A 36 -6.59 5.43 0.54
C GLN A 36 -5.19 4.90 0.19
N PHE A 37 -4.18 5.71 0.50
CA PHE A 37 -2.79 5.41 0.22
C PHE A 37 -1.88 5.81 1.39
N VAL A 38 -0.64 5.33 1.37
CA VAL A 38 0.43 5.73 2.29
C VAL A 38 1.57 6.38 1.52
N ASN A 39 2.30 7.28 2.16
CA ASN A 39 3.51 7.89 1.63
C ASN A 39 4.75 7.31 2.32
N ILE A 40 5.56 6.58 1.55
CA ILE A 40 6.73 5.85 2.06
C ILE A 40 7.99 6.69 1.89
N LEU A 41 8.75 6.92 2.96
CA LEU A 41 10.09 7.49 2.87
C LEU A 41 11.08 6.41 2.43
N ILE A 42 11.85 6.67 1.36
CA ILE A 42 12.74 5.65 0.76
C ILE A 42 14.13 5.66 1.38
N ASN A 43 14.67 6.84 1.66
CA ASN A 43 15.94 7.03 2.35
C ASN A 43 15.99 8.45 2.96
N GLU A 44 16.91 8.66 3.90
CA GLU A 44 17.17 9.98 4.51
C GLU A 44 18.18 10.81 3.70
N GLY A 45 18.78 10.23 2.65
CA GLY A 45 19.81 10.84 1.82
C GLY A 45 19.30 11.38 0.48
N TRP A 46 20.21 11.93 -0.32
CA TRP A 46 19.90 12.40 -1.67
C TRP A 46 20.56 11.56 -2.76
N PRO A 47 19.86 11.22 -3.86
CA PRO A 47 18.39 11.11 -4.07
C PRO A 47 17.83 9.71 -3.74
N PRO A 48 16.49 9.54 -3.56
CA PRO A 48 15.40 10.51 -3.79
C PRO A 48 14.79 11.19 -2.54
N LEU A 49 14.60 12.52 -2.58
CA LEU A 49 14.02 13.32 -1.47
C LEU A 49 12.54 13.05 -1.15
N LEU A 50 11.76 12.73 -2.19
CA LEU A 50 10.30 12.68 -2.05
C LEU A 50 9.83 11.28 -1.68
N ARG A 51 8.90 11.24 -0.73
CA ARG A 51 8.12 10.05 -0.37
C ARG A 51 7.40 9.49 -1.59
N ARG A 52 7.14 8.19 -1.59
CA ARG A 52 6.41 7.52 -2.67
C ARG A 52 4.98 7.21 -2.22
N PRO A 53 3.96 7.77 -2.89
CA PRO A 53 2.57 7.41 -2.63
C PRO A 53 2.31 6.00 -3.16
N MET A 54 1.79 5.12 -2.32
CA MET A 54 1.40 3.76 -2.66
C MET A 54 -0.02 3.50 -2.17
N SER A 55 -0.91 3.15 -3.08
CA SER A 55 -2.26 2.70 -2.72
C SER A 55 -2.18 1.45 -1.84
N VAL A 56 -3.02 1.41 -0.82
CA VAL A 56 -3.13 0.23 0.03
C VAL A 56 -3.98 -0.82 -0.69
N ALA A 57 -3.45 -2.02 -0.80
CA ALA A 57 -4.05 -3.14 -1.53
C ALA A 57 -4.81 -4.11 -0.61
N SER A 58 -4.43 -4.18 0.66
CA SER A 58 -5.10 -4.99 1.68
C SER A 58 -4.75 -4.49 3.07
N ARG A 59 -5.52 -4.94 4.06
CA ARG A 59 -5.34 -4.63 5.47
C ARG A 59 -5.58 -5.87 6.32
N GLN A 60 -4.74 -6.05 7.32
CA GLN A 60 -4.84 -7.01 8.40
C GLN A 60 -4.78 -6.24 9.73
N ALA A 61 -4.78 -6.94 10.88
CA ALA A 61 -4.87 -6.28 12.18
C ALA A 61 -3.69 -5.35 12.49
N ASP A 62 -2.49 -5.74 12.07
CA ASP A 62 -1.20 -5.09 12.41
C ASP A 62 -0.38 -4.68 11.19
N HIS A 63 -0.82 -5.01 9.98
CA HIS A 63 -0.10 -4.69 8.75
C HIS A 63 -1.02 -4.31 7.59
N ILE A 64 -0.40 -3.68 6.59
CA ILE A 64 -1.02 -3.32 5.32
C ILE A 64 -0.28 -3.99 4.17
N GLY A 65 -1.00 -4.34 3.11
CA GLY A 65 -0.43 -4.84 1.86
C GLY A 65 -0.38 -3.76 0.79
N LEU A 66 0.66 -3.81 -0.05
CA LEU A 66 0.88 -2.92 -1.19
C LEU A 66 1.11 -3.75 -2.45
N ILE A 67 0.70 -3.21 -3.59
CA ILE A 67 1.11 -3.69 -4.92
C ILE A 67 1.72 -2.51 -5.67
N TYR A 68 2.96 -2.65 -6.13
CA TYR A 68 3.68 -1.57 -6.82
C TYR A 68 4.47 -2.08 -8.02
N LYS A 69 4.81 -1.17 -8.92
CA LYS A 69 5.64 -1.45 -10.09
C LYS A 69 6.94 -0.68 -10.02
N VAL A 70 8.03 -1.36 -10.32
CA VAL A 70 9.37 -0.79 -10.46
C VAL A 70 9.40 0.08 -11.71
N PHE A 71 9.64 1.38 -11.51
CA PHE A 71 9.68 2.37 -12.59
C PHE A 71 10.82 3.37 -12.46
N GLY A 72 11.40 3.54 -11.26
CA GLY A 72 12.50 4.48 -11.03
C GLY A 72 13.24 4.19 -9.73
N VAL A 73 14.24 5.01 -9.42
CA VAL A 73 15.20 4.76 -8.32
C VAL A 73 14.54 4.45 -6.97
N GLY A 74 13.42 5.12 -6.65
CA GLY A 74 12.70 4.88 -5.40
C GLY A 74 12.06 3.50 -5.31
N THR A 75 11.37 3.07 -6.37
CA THR A 75 10.75 1.75 -6.41
C THR A 75 11.74 0.63 -6.69
N GLN A 76 12.89 0.94 -7.31
CA GLN A 76 14.03 0.02 -7.38
C GLN A 76 14.64 -0.26 -6.00
N ALA A 77 14.79 0.77 -5.17
CA ALA A 77 15.24 0.59 -3.79
C ALA A 77 14.24 -0.27 -2.99
N MET A 78 12.94 0.03 -3.09
CA MET A 78 11.89 -0.77 -2.46
C MET A 78 11.92 -2.25 -2.86
N ALA A 79 12.19 -2.55 -4.14
CA ALA A 79 12.28 -3.93 -4.62
C ALA A 79 13.42 -4.73 -3.97
N GLY A 80 14.44 -4.06 -3.42
CA GLY A 80 15.54 -4.68 -2.70
C GLY A 80 15.33 -4.80 -1.19
N TRP A 81 14.22 -4.28 -0.64
CA TRP A 81 13.96 -4.39 0.80
C TRP A 81 13.62 -5.83 1.20
N THR A 82 14.18 -6.26 2.31
CA THR A 82 14.04 -7.60 2.88
C THR A 82 13.23 -7.54 4.17
N PRO A 83 12.67 -8.68 4.65
CA PRO A 83 11.99 -8.72 5.93
C PRO A 83 12.83 -8.12 7.07
N GLY A 84 12.20 -7.31 7.93
CA GLY A 84 12.85 -6.55 9.01
C GLY A 84 13.45 -5.21 8.57
N HIS A 85 13.37 -4.83 7.28
CA HIS A 85 13.78 -3.50 6.85
C HIS A 85 12.85 -2.43 7.44
N ALA A 86 13.41 -1.48 8.18
CA ALA A 86 12.66 -0.38 8.79
C ALA A 86 12.09 0.57 7.71
N VAL A 87 10.82 0.97 7.86
CA VAL A 87 10.14 1.86 6.92
C VAL A 87 9.43 2.99 7.67
N ASN A 88 9.59 4.23 7.19
CA ASN A 88 8.84 5.36 7.71
C ASN A 88 7.64 5.65 6.80
N LEU A 89 6.44 5.54 7.37
CA LEU A 89 5.16 5.66 6.69
C LEU A 89 4.43 6.92 7.14
N LEU A 90 3.81 7.62 6.18
CA LEU A 90 2.85 8.68 6.45
C LEU A 90 1.49 8.24 5.91
N GLY A 91 0.51 8.05 6.80
CA GLY A 91 -0.81 7.59 6.37
C GLY A 91 -1.85 7.38 7.48
N PRO A 92 -3.02 6.81 7.13
CA PRO A 92 -3.53 6.76 5.77
C PRO A 92 -3.81 8.17 5.24
N LEU A 93 -3.71 8.35 3.92
CA LEU A 93 -3.95 9.60 3.18
C LEU A 93 -5.05 9.41 2.13
N GLY A 94 -5.67 10.52 1.73
CA GLY A 94 -6.75 10.54 0.75
C GLY A 94 -8.12 10.21 1.35
N ASN A 95 -9.15 10.28 0.52
CA ASN A 95 -10.52 9.93 0.91
C ASN A 95 -10.80 8.48 0.53
N GLY A 96 -11.35 7.71 1.47
CA GLY A 96 -11.80 6.36 1.18
C GLY A 96 -13.00 6.36 0.24
N TRP A 97 -13.23 5.22 -0.41
CA TRP A 97 -14.40 5.02 -1.25
C TRP A 97 -15.63 4.65 -0.41
N SER A 98 -16.81 4.99 -0.95
CA SER A 98 -18.10 4.59 -0.42
C SER A 98 -18.89 3.90 -1.52
N VAL A 99 -19.57 2.82 -1.18
CA VAL A 99 -20.44 2.07 -2.08
C VAL A 99 -21.85 2.13 -1.50
N ALA A 100 -22.80 2.60 -2.30
CA ALA A 100 -24.19 2.75 -1.89
C ALA A 100 -24.82 1.37 -1.63
N GLU A 101 -25.61 1.27 -0.56
CA GLU A 101 -26.35 0.06 -0.24
C GLU A 101 -27.37 -0.29 -1.33
N GLY A 102 -27.66 -1.58 -1.50
CA GLY A 102 -28.62 -2.05 -2.50
C GLY A 102 -28.17 -1.91 -3.96
N THR A 103 -26.89 -1.60 -4.20
CA THR A 103 -26.32 -1.53 -5.56
C THR A 103 -25.46 -2.76 -5.88
N PHE A 104 -25.29 -3.04 -7.17
CA PHE A 104 -24.34 -4.03 -7.66
C PHE A 104 -23.09 -3.31 -8.19
N PRO A 105 -21.99 -3.25 -7.40
CA PRO A 105 -20.79 -2.52 -7.79
C PRO A 105 -20.06 -3.25 -8.92
N VAL A 106 -19.61 -2.50 -9.94
CA VAL A 106 -18.73 -3.00 -10.99
C VAL A 106 -17.33 -2.48 -10.73
N LEU A 107 -16.38 -3.39 -10.54
CA LEU A 107 -14.98 -3.08 -10.24
C LEU A 107 -14.12 -3.28 -11.50
N VAL A 108 -13.37 -2.24 -11.91
CA VAL A 108 -12.51 -2.29 -13.10
C VAL A 108 -11.14 -1.75 -12.75
N GLY A 109 -10.11 -2.60 -12.81
CA GLY A 109 -8.73 -2.21 -12.56
C GLY A 109 -7.80 -2.63 -13.69
N GLY A 110 -6.71 -1.88 -13.86
CA GLY A 110 -5.69 -2.13 -14.89
C GLY A 110 -4.29 -1.89 -14.35
N GLY A 111 -3.37 -2.84 -14.64
CA GLY A 111 -2.00 -2.79 -14.14
C GLY A 111 -1.94 -2.70 -12.62
N VAL A 112 -1.05 -1.85 -12.09
CA VAL A 112 -0.95 -1.61 -10.63
C VAL A 112 -2.11 -0.79 -10.05
N GLY A 113 -2.94 -0.17 -10.90
CA GLY A 113 -4.16 0.50 -10.45
C GLY A 113 -5.20 -0.45 -9.84
N ILE A 114 -4.98 -1.77 -9.94
CA ILE A 114 -5.80 -2.80 -9.30
C ILE A 114 -5.69 -2.82 -7.77
N ALA A 115 -4.60 -2.28 -7.19
CA ALA A 115 -4.30 -2.36 -5.76
C ALA A 115 -5.48 -1.92 -4.86
N PRO A 116 -5.96 -0.67 -4.90
CA PRO A 116 -7.07 -0.25 -4.03
C PRO A 116 -8.40 -0.92 -4.37
N ILE A 117 -8.54 -1.50 -5.57
CA ILE A 117 -9.75 -2.19 -6.03
C ILE A 117 -9.85 -3.58 -5.41
N ILE A 118 -8.74 -4.31 -5.28
CA ILE A 118 -8.69 -5.56 -4.52
C ILE A 118 -9.08 -5.30 -3.06
N PHE A 119 -8.56 -4.22 -2.48
CA PHE A 119 -8.95 -3.85 -1.12
C PHE A 119 -10.46 -3.62 -0.99
N LEU A 120 -11.05 -2.86 -1.93
CA LEU A 120 -12.50 -2.65 -1.92
C LEU A 120 -13.28 -3.95 -2.13
N HIS A 121 -12.83 -4.80 -3.06
CA HIS A 121 -13.43 -6.11 -3.32
C HIS A 121 -13.48 -6.97 -2.05
N ASP A 122 -12.38 -7.05 -1.32
CA ASP A 122 -12.28 -7.87 -0.11
C ASP A 122 -13.16 -7.31 1.01
N GLU A 123 -13.26 -5.98 1.15
CA GLU A 123 -14.17 -5.36 2.11
C GLU A 123 -15.65 -5.56 1.76
N LEU A 124 -15.99 -5.64 0.47
CA LEU A 124 -17.35 -5.92 0.01
C LEU A 124 -17.73 -7.40 0.18
N ASN A 125 -16.79 -8.33 0.01
CA ASN A 125 -17.02 -9.77 0.16
C ASN A 125 -16.87 -10.29 1.60
N GLY A 126 -16.18 -9.55 2.46
CA GLY A 126 -16.11 -9.82 3.91
C GLY A 126 -17.31 -9.29 4.69
N ARG A 127 -18.32 -8.74 4.01
CA ARG A 127 -19.65 -8.43 4.56
C ARG A 127 -20.52 -9.68 4.63
#